data_AF-A0A183SCH6-F1
#
_entry.id   AF-A0A183SCH6-F1
#
_cell.length_a   1.000
_cell.length_b   1.000
_cell.length_c   1.000
_cell.angle_alpha   90.00
_cell.angle_beta   90.00
_cell.angle_gamma   90.00
#
_symmetry.space_group_name_H-M   'P 1'
#
loop_
_entity.id
_entity.type
_entity.pdbx_description
1 polymer ?
#
loop_
_entity_poly.entity_id
_entity_poly.type
_entity_poly.pdbx_seq_one_letter_code
_entity_poly.pdbx_strand_id
1 'polypeptide(L)'
;MCVAHVPSPVAAASTKVEHVYTGALDSTIAQDMINCSVDSPHLMVHTTKLYPDSEAASFHAFGRVMSGRLMAGQEVNVLGESYSLADEEDSRPATVGRLWVLCAR
;
A
#
# COMPACT_ATOMS: atom_id res chain seq x y z
N MET A 1 -14.18 23.45 -1.97
CA MET A 1 -13.51 23.29 -0.67
C MET A 1 -12.38 22.26 -0.75
N CYS A 2 -12.64 20.96 -0.94
CA CYS A 2 -11.61 19.91 -0.90
C CYS A 2 -10.50 20.07 -1.95
N VAL A 3 -10.85 20.28 -3.23
CA VAL A 3 -9.84 20.44 -4.30
C VAL A 3 -8.88 21.62 -4.05
N ALA A 4 -9.34 22.67 -3.35
CA ALA A 4 -8.55 23.86 -3.10
C ALA A 4 -7.69 23.79 -1.81
N HIS A 5 -8.00 22.89 -0.87
CA HIS A 5 -7.37 22.87 0.46
C HIS A 5 -6.78 21.52 0.85
N VAL A 6 -7.19 20.44 0.17
CA VAL A 6 -6.63 19.10 0.37
C VAL A 6 -5.61 18.87 -0.73
N PRO A 7 -4.33 18.64 -0.39
CA PRO A 7 -3.32 18.36 -1.39
C PRO A 7 -3.67 17.08 -2.15
N SER A 8 -3.33 17.06 -3.45
CA SER A 8 -3.45 15.85 -4.26
C SER A 8 -2.57 14.73 -3.66
N PRO A 9 -2.85 13.46 -3.96
CA PRO A 9 -2.03 12.35 -3.49
C PRO A 9 -0.54 12.49 -3.81
N VAL A 10 -0.23 13.10 -4.96
CA VAL A 10 1.14 13.41 -5.43
C VAL A 10 1.77 14.50 -4.57
N ALA A 11 1.06 15.61 -4.34
CA ALA A 11 1.58 16.70 -3.51
C ALA A 11 1.76 16.31 -2.03
N ALA A 12 0.87 15.45 -1.52
CA ALA A 12 0.89 14.97 -0.14
C ALA A 12 1.83 13.78 0.09
N ALA A 13 2.37 13.18 -0.97
CA ALA A 13 3.12 11.93 -0.90
C ALA A 13 4.37 12.05 -0.03
N SER A 14 5.16 13.11 -0.22
CA SER A 14 6.39 13.36 0.55
C SER A 14 6.13 13.38 2.06
N THR A 15 5.23 14.25 2.52
CA THR A 15 4.85 14.32 3.94
C THR A 15 4.26 13.00 4.42
N LYS A 16 3.43 12.33 3.61
CA LYS A 16 2.82 11.06 4.01
C LYS A 16 3.87 9.97 4.24
N VAL A 17 4.80 9.81 3.29
CA VAL A 17 5.86 8.79 3.35
C VAL A 17 6.79 9.05 4.52
N GLU A 18 7.20 10.30 4.75
CA GLU A 18 8.02 10.70 5.90
C GLU A 18 7.42 10.26 7.25
N HIS A 19 6.09 10.30 7.38
CA HIS A 19 5.42 9.97 8.64
C HIS A 19 5.12 8.47 8.82
N VAL A 20 5.04 7.69 7.73
CA VAL A 20 4.54 6.29 7.81
C VAL A 20 5.56 5.24 7.40
N TYR A 21 6.60 5.62 6.66
CA TYR A 21 7.63 4.70 6.21
C TYR A 21 8.76 4.63 7.22
N THR A 22 9.14 3.42 7.62
CA THR A 22 10.17 3.18 8.63
C THR A 22 11.58 3.05 8.04
N GLY A 23 11.69 2.87 6.71
CA GLY A 23 12.97 2.79 6.02
C GLY A 23 13.59 4.15 5.71
N ALA A 24 14.79 4.11 5.11
CA ALA A 24 15.51 5.32 4.75
C ALA A 24 14.82 6.07 3.57
N LEU A 25 14.64 7.39 3.71
CA LEU A 25 13.92 8.21 2.73
C LEU A 25 14.70 8.44 1.42
N ASP A 26 16.01 8.24 1.44
CA ASP A 26 16.89 8.27 0.27
C ASP A 26 16.87 6.95 -0.54
N SER A 27 16.21 5.91 -0.02
CA SER A 27 16.04 4.65 -0.73
C SER A 27 15.19 4.80 -2.00
N THR A 28 15.44 3.95 -3.00
CA THR A 28 14.67 3.92 -4.25
C THR A 28 13.18 3.67 -4.01
N ILE A 29 12.83 2.82 -3.04
CA ILE A 29 11.45 2.51 -2.66
C ILE A 29 10.76 3.75 -2.08
N ALA A 30 11.43 4.48 -1.17
CA ALA A 30 10.89 5.71 -0.62
C ALA A 30 10.68 6.77 -1.71
N GLN A 31 11.66 6.94 -2.60
CA GLN A 31 11.55 7.88 -3.72
C GLN A 31 10.41 7.53 -4.68
N ASP A 32 10.20 6.24 -4.96
CA ASP A 32 9.08 5.78 -5.80
C ASP A 32 7.71 6.11 -5.17
N MET A 33 7.58 5.95 -3.84
CA MET A 33 6.37 6.33 -3.10
C MET A 33 6.19 7.85 -3.02
N ILE A 34 7.26 8.61 -2.78
CA ILE A 34 7.25 10.08 -2.74
C ILE A 34 6.80 10.64 -4.09
N ASN A 35 7.25 10.04 -5.19
CA ASN A 35 6.87 10.44 -6.54
C ASN A 35 5.50 9.89 -6.98
N CYS A 36 4.85 9.03 -6.18
CA CYS A 36 3.62 8.30 -6.55
C CYS A 36 3.74 7.63 -7.94
N SER A 37 4.90 7.01 -8.21
CA SER A 37 5.21 6.46 -9.53
C SER A 37 4.37 5.23 -9.86
N VAL A 38 3.63 5.26 -10.97
CA VAL A 38 2.76 4.15 -11.42
C VAL A 38 3.57 3.00 -12.02
N ASP A 39 4.66 3.32 -12.72
CA ASP A 39 5.49 2.35 -13.44
C ASP A 39 6.77 2.02 -12.66
N SER A 40 6.76 2.25 -11.33
CA SER A 40 7.84 1.83 -10.44
C SER A 40 7.95 0.29 -10.43
N PRO A 41 9.18 -0.26 -10.41
CA PRO A 41 9.39 -1.68 -10.21
C PRO A 41 8.99 -2.15 -8.79
N HIS A 42 8.86 -1.24 -7.83
CA HIS A 42 8.51 -1.51 -6.44
C HIS A 42 7.03 -1.19 -6.17
N LEU A 43 6.22 -2.23 -6.06
CA LEU A 43 4.82 -2.13 -5.66
C LEU A 43 4.71 -2.00 -4.14
N MET A 44 4.28 -0.84 -3.64
CA MET A 44 4.05 -0.61 -2.22
C MET A 44 2.57 -0.31 -1.96
N VAL A 45 1.96 -1.09 -1.06
CA VAL A 45 0.57 -0.91 -0.64
C VAL A 45 0.53 -0.87 0.89
N HIS A 46 -0.10 0.17 1.44
CA HIS A 46 -0.28 0.30 2.88
C HIS A 46 -1.73 0.01 3.24
N THR A 47 -1.97 -1.17 3.83
CA THR A 47 -3.28 -1.64 4.30
C THR A 47 -3.47 -1.35 5.78
N THR A 48 -4.63 -0.81 6.17
CA THR A 48 -4.91 -0.44 7.57
C THR A 48 -6.22 -1.00 8.10
N LYS A 49 -7.10 -1.48 7.23
CA LYS A 49 -8.39 -2.06 7.60
C LYS A 49 -8.66 -3.35 6.87
N LEU A 50 -9.33 -4.26 7.56
CA LEU A 50 -9.87 -5.50 7.01
C LEU A 50 -11.38 -5.41 7.07
N TYR A 51 -12.05 -5.57 5.92
CA TYR A 51 -13.51 -5.66 5.85
C TYR A 51 -13.92 -7.12 5.70
N PRO A 52 -14.83 -7.65 6.53
CA PRO A 52 -15.37 -8.98 6.31
C PRO A 52 -16.19 -9.00 5.03
N ASP A 53 -16.20 -10.14 4.35
CA ASP A 53 -17.20 -10.41 3.31
C ASP A 53 -18.61 -10.57 3.92
N SER A 54 -19.64 -10.68 3.07
CA SER A 54 -21.03 -10.78 3.52
C SER A 54 -21.31 -11.99 4.41
N GLU A 55 -20.54 -13.06 4.23
CA GLU A 55 -20.68 -14.32 4.96
C GLU A 55 -19.73 -14.41 6.18
N ALA A 56 -18.92 -13.36 6.42
CA ALA A 56 -17.83 -13.33 7.38
C ALA A 56 -16.84 -14.51 7.27
N ALA A 57 -16.69 -15.09 6.09
CA ALA A 57 -15.79 -16.23 5.83
C ALA A 57 -14.38 -15.77 5.45
N SER A 58 -14.25 -14.58 4.87
CA SER A 58 -12.98 -13.99 4.46
C SER A 58 -12.94 -12.49 4.73
N PHE A 59 -11.74 -11.92 4.67
CA PHE A 59 -11.52 -10.49 4.81
C PHE A 59 -10.91 -9.90 3.54
N HIS A 60 -11.35 -8.71 3.18
CA HIS A 60 -10.73 -7.86 2.17
C HIS A 60 -9.82 -6.83 2.83
N ALA A 61 -8.54 -6.84 2.47
CA ALA A 61 -7.61 -5.82 2.90
C ALA A 61 -7.88 -4.50 2.17
N PHE A 62 -8.12 -3.44 2.93
CA PHE A 62 -8.32 -2.08 2.43
C PHE A 62 -7.09 -1.23 2.71
N GLY A 63 -6.56 -0.64 1.65
CA GLY A 63 -5.31 0.09 1.70
C GLY A 63 -5.14 1.06 0.54
N ARG A 64 -4.08 1.85 0.63
CA ARG A 64 -3.65 2.79 -0.40
C ARG A 64 -2.45 2.19 -1.14
N VAL A 65 -2.51 2.19 -2.47
CA VAL A 65 -1.32 1.98 -3.32
C VAL A 65 -0.47 3.25 -3.25
N MET A 66 0.76 3.11 -2.77
CA MET A 66 1.72 4.20 -2.58
C MET A 66 2.62 4.36 -3.81
N SER A 67 3.03 3.24 -4.42
CA SER A 67 3.80 3.18 -5.66
C SER A 67 3.49 1.89 -6.42
N GLY A 68 3.74 1.91 -7.73
CA GLY A 68 3.56 0.78 -8.62
C GLY A 68 2.10 0.51 -9.00
N ARG A 69 1.88 -0.63 -9.65
CA ARG A 69 0.57 -1.10 -10.10
C ARG A 69 0.27 -2.46 -9.48
N LEU A 70 -0.86 -2.54 -8.78
CA LEU A 70 -1.38 -3.79 -8.23
C LEU A 70 -2.31 -4.44 -9.26
N MET A 71 -2.11 -5.72 -9.56
CA MET A 71 -2.94 -6.48 -10.50
C MET A 71 -3.54 -7.72 -9.83
N ALA A 72 -4.73 -8.12 -10.30
CA ALA A 72 -5.31 -9.40 -9.90
C ALA A 72 -4.47 -10.56 -10.46
N GLY A 73 -4.25 -11.60 -9.66
CA GLY A 73 -3.37 -12.73 -9.94
C GLY A 73 -1.89 -12.45 -9.68
N GLN A 74 -1.50 -11.24 -9.29
CA GLN A 74 -0.12 -10.90 -8.96
C GLN A 74 0.30 -11.54 -7.63
N GLU A 75 1.50 -12.12 -7.59
CA GLU A 75 2.14 -12.54 -6.34
C GLU A 75 2.76 -11.33 -5.64
N VAL A 76 2.47 -11.18 -4.36
CA VAL A 76 2.95 -10.09 -3.52
C VAL A 76 3.45 -10.64 -2.19
N ASN A 77 4.40 -9.96 -1.56
CA ASN A 77 4.77 -10.25 -0.19
C ASN A 77 3.98 -9.34 0.74
N VAL A 78 3.26 -9.96 1.68
CA VAL A 78 2.61 -9.27 2.79
C VAL A 78 3.63 -9.16 3.91
N LEU A 79 3.98 -7.93 4.26
CA LEU A 79 4.90 -7.62 5.36
C LEU A 79 4.06 -7.31 6.60
N GLY A 80 4.22 -8.10 7.65
CA GLY A 80 3.60 -7.85 8.94
C GLY A 80 4.30 -6.73 9.71
N GLU A 81 3.78 -6.43 10.90
CA GLU A 81 4.26 -5.31 11.72
C GLU A 81 5.63 -5.56 12.36
N SER A 82 6.01 -6.82 12.53
CA SER A 82 7.30 -7.22 13.10
C SER A 82 8.39 -7.42 12.03
N TYR A 83 8.05 -7.27 10.75
CA TYR A 83 9.00 -7.43 9.66
C TYR A 83 10.14 -6.41 9.76
N SER A 84 11.37 -6.88 9.52
CA SER A 84 12.54 -6.01 9.36
C SER A 84 13.47 -6.54 8.26
N LEU A 85 14.37 -5.69 7.76
CA LEU A 85 15.36 -6.12 6.77
C LEU A 85 16.37 -7.15 7.29
N ALA A 86 16.49 -7.28 8.62
CA ALA A 86 17.35 -8.27 9.27
C ALA A 86 16.61 -9.57 9.59
N ASP A 87 15.28 -9.53 9.63
CA ASP A 87 14.42 -10.64 10.01
C ASP A 87 13.13 -10.65 9.17
N GLU A 88 13.07 -11.60 8.24
CA GLU A 88 11.98 -11.77 7.28
C GLU A 88 10.88 -12.73 7.79
N GLU A 89 10.91 -13.18 9.05
CA GLU A 89 9.97 -14.18 9.59
C GLU A 89 8.49 -13.76 9.45
N ASP A 90 8.22 -12.46 9.63
CA ASP A 90 6.91 -11.83 9.50
C ASP A 90 6.63 -11.33 8.07
N SER A 91 7.14 -12.04 7.07
CA SER A 91 6.78 -11.87 5.66
C SER A 91 6.11 -13.12 5.12
N ARG A 92 5.07 -12.96 4.30
CA ARG A 92 4.38 -14.09 3.66
C ARG A 92 4.08 -13.79 2.18
N PRO A 93 4.45 -14.67 1.25
CA PRO A 93 3.97 -14.57 -0.12
C PRO A 93 2.46 -14.84 -0.14
N ALA A 94 1.73 -14.04 -0.90
CA ALA A 94 0.30 -14.17 -1.12
C ALA A 94 -0.04 -13.81 -2.57
N THR A 95 -1.08 -14.46 -3.11
CA THR A 95 -1.61 -14.11 -4.43
C THR A 95 -2.78 -13.16 -4.29
N VAL A 96 -2.74 -12.04 -5.01
CA VAL A 96 -3.85 -11.08 -5.06
C VAL A 96 -5.01 -11.72 -5.80
N GLY A 97 -6.08 -12.09 -5.11
CA GLY A 97 -7.23 -12.76 -5.74
C GLY A 97 -7.99 -11.84 -6.71
N ARG A 98 -8.64 -10.81 -6.17
CA ARG A 98 -9.44 -9.84 -6.93
C ARG A 98 -9.22 -8.44 -6.36
N LEU A 99 -9.51 -7.42 -7.17
CA LEU A 99 -9.40 -6.02 -6.79
C LEU A 99 -10.78 -5.37 -6.86
N TRP A 100 -11.05 -4.50 -5.90
CA TRP A 100 -12.31 -3.78 -5.81
C TRP A 100 -12.04 -2.30 -5.52
N VAL A 101 -12.81 -1.43 -6.17
CA VAL A 101 -12.95 -0.04 -5.74
C VAL A 101 -14.15 -0.01 -4.79
N LEU A 102 -13.90 0.27 -3.52
CA LEU A 102 -14.93 0.28 -2.51
C LEU A 102 -15.87 1.48 -2.72
N CYS A 103 -17.10 1.20 -3.12
CA CYS A 103 -18.19 2.16 -3.15
C CYS A 103 -19.21 1.73 -2.09
N ALA A 104 -19.35 2.52 -1.02
CA ALA A 104 -20.37 2.26 -0.01
C ALA A 104 -21.76 2.26 -0.69
N ARG A 105 -22.57 1.24 -0.38
CA ARG A 105 -23.98 1.15 -0.77
C ARG A 105 -24.85 1.35 0.46
#